data_AF-A0A3C0RW41-F1
#
_entry.id   AF-A0A3C0RW41-F1
#
_cell.length_a   1.000
_cell.length_b   1.000
_cell.length_c   1.000
_cell.angle_alpha   90.00
_cell.angle_beta   90.00
_cell.angle_gamma   90.00
#
_symmetry.space_group_name_H-M   'P 1'
#
loop_
_entity.id
_entity.type
_entity.pdbx_description
1 polymer ?
#
loop_
_entity_poly.entity_id
_entity_poly.type
_entity_poly.pdbx_seq_one_letter_code
_entity_poly.pdbx_strand_id
1 'polypeptide(L)'
;VDESNYHREVPLSGSLDAFTGGVAVGNQWKLGQNIYLDWRIVGPGYGFNNGKFEGKTPLNADEQREVRRQLDEFDSNLMKIKKEVNADGVTLSTSGPFAGIRTALSIGYRF
;
A
#
# COMPACT_ATOMS: atom_id res chain seq x y z
N VAL A 1 -5.38 30.17 28.74
CA VAL A 1 -5.81 28.80 28.39
C VAL A 1 -4.70 28.29 27.49
N ASP A 2 -3.84 27.43 28.01
CA ASP A 2 -2.66 26.95 27.27
C ASP A 2 -3.09 26.13 26.05
N GLU A 3 -2.71 26.59 24.86
CA GLU A 3 -2.80 25.85 23.60
C GLU A 3 -1.70 24.78 23.53
N SER A 4 -1.76 23.78 24.43
CA SER A 4 -0.99 22.56 24.23
C SER A 4 -1.55 21.85 23.00
N ASN A 5 -0.82 21.97 21.89
CA ASN A 5 -0.97 21.17 20.68
C ASN A 5 -0.87 19.67 21.06
N TYR A 6 -1.99 19.06 21.43
CA TYR A 6 -2.10 17.61 21.59
C TYR A 6 -2.10 16.97 20.21
N HIS A 7 -0.91 16.75 19.64
CA HIS A 7 -0.77 15.93 18.44
C HIS A 7 -0.83 14.46 18.88
N ARG A 8 -2.02 13.87 18.79
CA ARG A 8 -2.23 12.44 19.06
C ARG A 8 -2.22 11.68 17.74
N GLU A 9 -1.13 10.97 17.48
CA GLU A 9 -1.01 10.12 16.31
C GLU A 9 -1.75 8.80 16.53
N VAL A 10 -2.51 8.35 15.54
CA VAL A 10 -3.13 7.03 15.51
C VAL A 10 -2.34 6.19 14.51
N PRO A 11 -1.35 5.39 14.95
CA PRO A 11 -0.55 4.59 14.04
C PRO A 11 -1.43 3.51 13.39
N LEU A 12 -1.51 3.54 12.06
CA LEU A 12 -2.22 2.55 11.27
C LEU A 12 -1.23 1.45 10.86
N SER A 13 -1.62 0.20 11.06
CA SER A 13 -0.85 -0.98 10.64
C SER A 13 -1.74 -1.95 9.90
N GLY A 14 -1.20 -2.67 8.92
CA GLY A 14 -2.04 -3.50 8.07
C GLY A 14 -1.29 -4.18 6.93
N SER A 15 -2.05 -4.88 6.10
CA SER A 15 -1.56 -5.54 4.90
C SER A 15 -2.07 -4.84 3.65
N LEU A 16 -1.24 -4.85 2.61
CA LEU A 16 -1.59 -4.43 1.26
C LEU A 16 -1.29 -5.60 0.33
N ASP A 17 -2.34 -6.20 -0.20
CA ASP A 17 -2.24 -7.26 -1.20
C ASP A 17 -2.43 -6.64 -2.59
N ALA A 18 -1.52 -6.96 -3.50
CA ALA A 18 -1.56 -6.42 -4.86
C ALA A 18 -1.33 -7.52 -5.89
N PHE A 19 -2.20 -7.53 -6.91
CA PHE A 19 -2.01 -8.34 -8.11
C PHE A 19 -1.60 -7.44 -9.26
N THR A 20 -0.43 -7.71 -9.86
CA THR A 20 0.14 -6.88 -10.92
C THR A 20 0.48 -7.69 -12.15
N GLY A 21 0.11 -7.17 -13.31
CA GLY A 21 0.53 -7.65 -14.62
C GLY A 21 1.27 -6.55 -15.37
N GLY A 22 2.20 -6.92 -16.24
CA GLY A 22 2.94 -5.93 -17.02
C GLY A 22 3.89 -6.56 -18.01
N VAL A 23 4.43 -5.72 -18.88
CA VAL A 23 5.51 -6.10 -19.80
C VAL A 23 6.81 -5.52 -19.28
N ALA A 24 7.91 -6.26 -19.37
CA ALA A 24 9.21 -5.79 -18.94
C ALA A 24 10.25 -6.09 -20.02
N VAL A 25 11.18 -5.16 -20.20
CA VAL A 25 12.37 -5.34 -21.03
C VAL A 25 13.54 -5.61 -20.10
N GLY A 26 14.37 -6.58 -20.47
CA GLY A 26 15.46 -7.06 -19.63
C GLY A 26 16.55 -7.72 -20.44
N ASN A 27 17.61 -8.09 -19.74
CA ASN A 27 18.73 -8.84 -20.29
C ASN A 27 18.96 -10.09 -19.46
N GLN A 28 19.31 -11.17 -20.13
CA GLN A 28 19.66 -12.43 -19.51
C GLN A 28 21.13 -12.76 -19.82
N TRP A 29 21.93 -12.98 -18.77
CA TRP A 29 23.33 -13.36 -18.90
C TRP A 29 23.53 -14.78 -18.41
N LYS A 30 24.34 -15.54 -19.14
CA LYS A 30 24.83 -16.84 -18.68
C LYS A 30 26.03 -16.62 -17.76
N LEU A 31 25.88 -16.92 -16.47
CA LEU A 31 26.94 -16.77 -15.48
C LEU A 31 27.83 -18.01 -15.37
N GLY A 32 27.32 -19.17 -15.76
CA GLY A 32 28.05 -20.43 -15.75
C GLY A 32 27.39 -21.48 -16.63
N GLN A 33 27.85 -22.72 -16.54
CA GLN A 33 27.33 -23.80 -17.40
C GLN A 33 25.82 -24.05 -17.20
N ASN A 34 25.36 -23.91 -15.95
CA ASN A 34 23.98 -24.18 -15.53
C ASN A 34 23.28 -22.98 -14.88
N ILE A 35 23.96 -21.83 -14.70
CA ILE A 35 23.42 -20.67 -13.97
C ILE A 35 23.23 -19.48 -14.93
N TYR A 36 22.07 -18.85 -14.83
CA TYR A 36 21.68 -17.65 -15.59
C TYR A 36 21.21 -16.54 -14.65
N LEU A 37 21.61 -15.30 -14.94
CA LEU A 37 21.07 -14.10 -14.33
C LEU A 37 20.07 -13.48 -15.30
N ASP A 38 18.82 -13.32 -14.87
CA ASP A 38 17.80 -12.60 -15.60
C ASP A 38 17.50 -11.29 -14.86
N TRP A 39 17.77 -10.16 -15.51
CA TRP A 39 17.40 -8.84 -15.01
C TRP A 39 16.35 -8.21 -15.91
N ARG A 40 15.13 -8.13 -15.38
CA ARG A 40 14.03 -7.34 -15.94
C ARG A 40 14.20 -5.90 -15.47
N ILE A 41 14.87 -5.09 -16.29
CA ILE A 41 15.36 -3.75 -15.95
C ILE A 41 14.19 -2.82 -15.62
N VAL A 42 13.23 -2.73 -16.51
CA VAL A 42 12.10 -1.82 -16.35
C VAL A 42 10.93 -2.27 -17.21
N GLY A 43 9.73 -2.10 -16.67
CA GLY A 43 8.50 -2.42 -17.36
C GLY A 43 7.31 -1.67 -16.81
N PRO A 44 6.43 -1.10 -17.65
CA PRO A 44 5.14 -0.61 -17.18
C PRO A 44 4.30 -1.80 -16.68
N GLY A 45 3.64 -1.58 -15.54
CA GLY A 45 2.72 -2.53 -14.94
C GLY A 45 1.43 -1.84 -14.55
N TYR A 46 0.36 -2.62 -14.58
CA TYR A 46 -0.94 -2.25 -14.07
C TYR A 46 -1.44 -3.37 -13.16
N GLY A 47 -2.15 -2.98 -12.11
CA GLY A 47 -2.61 -3.93 -11.14
C GLY A 47 -3.81 -3.43 -10.36
N PHE A 48 -4.29 -4.31 -9.49
CA PHE A 48 -5.32 -4.01 -8.52
C PHE A 48 -4.75 -4.31 -7.14
N ASN A 49 -5.05 -3.44 -6.18
CA ASN A 49 -4.69 -3.64 -4.79
C ASN A 49 -5.95 -3.74 -3.93
N ASN A 50 -5.81 -4.45 -2.81
CA ASN A 50 -6.72 -4.43 -1.68
C ASN A 50 -5.87 -4.29 -0.42
N GLY A 51 -6.11 -3.24 0.35
CA GLY A 51 -5.42 -2.97 1.60
C GLY A 51 -6.39 -2.85 2.75
N LYS A 52 -5.97 -3.30 3.92
CA LYS A 52 -6.70 -3.11 5.18
C LYS A 52 -5.73 -2.67 6.25
N PHE A 53 -5.98 -1.49 6.80
CA PHE A 53 -5.18 -0.86 7.84
C PHE A 53 -6.03 -0.62 9.08
N GLU A 54 -5.51 -0.95 10.25
CA GLU A 54 -6.16 -0.78 11.54
C GLU A 54 -5.21 -0.03 12.49
N GLY A 55 -5.73 0.98 13.17
CA GLY A 55 -5.07 1.65 14.27
C GLY A 55 -5.90 1.51 15.52
N LYS A 56 -5.37 0.81 16.52
CA LYS A 56 -6.04 0.61 17.81
C LYS A 56 -5.64 1.73 18.74
N THR A 57 -6.54 2.67 18.96
CA THR A 57 -6.34 3.78 19.89
C THR A 57 -7.71 4.13 20.46
N PRO A 58 -7.89 4.11 21.79
CA PRO A 58 -9.14 4.54 22.39
C PRO A 58 -9.43 6.00 22.01
N LEU A 59 -10.60 6.25 21.41
CA LEU A 59 -11.03 7.57 20.95
C LEU A 59 -12.32 7.99 21.65
N ASN A 60 -12.33 9.20 22.20
CA ASN A 60 -13.54 9.84 22.71
C ASN A 60 -14.43 10.35 21.56
N ALA A 61 -15.67 10.77 21.88
CA ALA A 61 -16.63 11.18 20.86
C ALA A 61 -16.21 12.41 20.03
N ASP A 62 -15.36 13.27 20.57
CA ASP A 62 -14.86 14.47 19.90
C ASP A 62 -13.70 14.12 18.97
N GLU A 63 -12.77 13.29 19.45
CA GLU A 63 -11.66 12.71 18.67
C GLU A 63 -12.20 11.89 17.48
N GLN A 64 -13.26 11.09 17.68
CA GLN A 64 -13.90 10.34 16.58
C GLN A 64 -14.48 11.26 15.50
N ARG A 65 -15.07 12.41 15.87
CA ARG A 65 -15.62 13.37 14.89
C ARG A 65 -14.52 14.02 14.09
N GLU A 66 -13.42 14.41 14.74
CA GLU A 66 -12.30 15.04 14.08
C GLU A 66 -11.57 14.07 13.14
N VAL A 67 -11.34 12.83 13.57
CA VAL A 67 -10.75 11.78 12.72
C VAL A 67 -11.64 11.50 11.50
N ARG A 68 -12.97 11.41 11.68
CA ARG A 68 -13.90 11.23 10.53
C ARG A 68 -13.82 12.41 9.56
N ARG A 69 -13.79 13.65 10.07
CA ARG A 69 -13.68 14.86 9.25
C ARG A 69 -12.41 14.86 8.40
N GLN A 70 -11.26 14.56 9.00
CA GLN A 70 -9.98 14.48 8.28
C GLN A 70 -9.97 13.33 7.27
N LEU A 71 -10.56 12.20 7.65
CA LEU A 71 -10.69 11.05 6.77
C LEU A 71 -11.59 11.36 5.58
N ASP A 72 -12.70 12.09 5.74
CA ASP A 72 -13.65 12.44 4.66
C ASP A 72 -13.02 13.33 3.58
N GLU A 73 -12.04 14.16 3.92
CA GLU A 73 -11.26 14.94 2.93
C GLU A 73 -10.42 14.05 2.00
N PHE A 74 -10.10 12.83 2.43
CA PHE A 74 -9.34 11.86 1.65
C PHE A 74 -10.27 11.00 0.78
N ASP A 75 -10.73 11.54 -0.34
CA ASP A 75 -11.48 10.79 -1.35
C ASP A 75 -10.72 10.72 -2.68
N SER A 76 -10.91 9.62 -3.41
CA SER A 76 -10.24 9.37 -4.69
C SER A 76 -11.21 8.76 -5.68
N ASN A 77 -11.31 9.39 -6.86
CA ASN A 77 -12.12 8.86 -7.96
C ASN A 77 -11.58 7.52 -8.51
N LEU A 78 -10.32 7.20 -8.26
CA LEU A 78 -9.66 5.99 -8.78
C LEU A 78 -9.63 4.85 -7.74
N MET A 79 -9.71 5.14 -6.44
CA MET A 79 -9.57 4.15 -5.38
C MET A 79 -10.75 4.24 -4.42
N LYS A 80 -11.38 3.09 -4.14
CA LYS A 80 -12.43 2.98 -3.12
C LYS A 80 -11.79 2.96 -1.76
N ILE A 81 -12.16 3.91 -0.91
CA ILE A 81 -11.64 4.04 0.45
C ILE A 81 -12.83 3.92 1.42
N LYS A 82 -12.89 2.83 2.16
CA LYS A 82 -13.86 2.64 3.25
C LYS A 82 -13.21 3.03 4.57
N LYS A 83 -13.90 3.88 5.33
CA LYS A 83 -13.40 4.51 6.55
C LYS A 83 -14.35 4.15 7.68
N GLU A 84 -13.86 3.46 8.69
CA GLU A 84 -14.64 3.06 9.87
C GLU A 84 -13.92 3.58 11.11
N VAL A 85 -14.63 4.38 11.92
CA VAL A 85 -14.09 4.98 13.15
C VAL A 85 -15.02 4.61 14.29
N ASN A 86 -14.48 4.00 15.34
CA ASN A 86 -15.21 3.58 16.53
C ASN A 86 -14.44 4.01 17.81
N ALA A 87 -14.95 3.62 18.98
CA ALA A 87 -14.32 3.96 20.26
C ALA A 87 -12.97 3.28 20.49
N ASP A 88 -12.71 2.15 19.81
CA ASP A 88 -11.50 1.35 19.98
C ASP A 88 -10.40 1.72 18.95
N GLY A 89 -10.75 2.50 17.92
CA GLY A 89 -9.81 3.01 16.94
C GLY A 89 -10.40 3.24 15.54
N VAL A 90 -9.54 3.07 14.54
CA VAL A 90 -9.79 3.41 13.13
C VAL A 90 -9.44 2.22 12.24
N THR A 91 -10.33 1.90 11.31
CA THR A 91 -10.11 0.93 10.24
C THR A 91 -10.27 1.61 8.88
N LEU A 92 -9.24 1.48 8.05
CA LEU A 92 -9.20 1.99 6.68
C LEU A 92 -9.05 0.81 5.72
N SER A 93 -10.00 0.64 4.80
CA SER A 93 -9.89 -0.35 3.73
C SER A 93 -9.80 0.34 2.38
N THR A 94 -8.77 0.04 1.61
CA THR A 94 -8.51 0.63 0.30
C THR A 94 -8.61 -0.43 -0.77
N SER A 95 -9.28 -0.16 -1.88
CA SER A 95 -9.24 -1.04 -3.05
C SER A 95 -9.29 -0.25 -4.34
N GLY A 96 -8.50 -0.66 -5.31
CA GLY A 96 -8.53 0.01 -6.59
C GLY A 96 -7.41 -0.37 -7.55
N PRO A 97 -7.53 0.09 -8.79
CA PRO A 97 -6.46 0.00 -9.75
C PRO A 97 -5.27 0.89 -9.38
N PHE A 98 -4.09 0.47 -9.84
CA PHE A 98 -2.90 1.30 -9.84
C PHE A 98 -2.03 0.98 -11.05
N ALA A 99 -1.24 1.96 -11.46
CA ALA A 99 -0.20 1.80 -12.46
C ALA A 99 1.16 2.06 -11.80
N GLY A 100 2.19 1.35 -12.25
CA GLY A 100 3.52 1.49 -11.68
C GLY A 100 4.60 0.96 -12.60
N ILE A 101 5.84 1.26 -12.24
CA ILE A 101 7.03 0.69 -12.89
C ILE A 101 7.51 -0.48 -12.05
N ARG A 102 7.89 -1.58 -12.71
CA ARG A 102 8.47 -2.76 -12.05
C ARG A 102 9.83 -3.11 -12.61
N THR A 103 10.69 -3.61 -11.73
CA THR A 103 11.98 -4.22 -12.04
C THR A 103 12.08 -5.54 -11.28
N ALA A 104 12.82 -6.51 -11.81
CA ALA A 104 13.01 -7.79 -11.12
C ALA A 104 14.37 -8.39 -11.47
N LEU A 105 15.04 -8.93 -10.45
CA LEU A 105 16.26 -9.71 -10.60
C LEU A 105 15.96 -11.16 -10.26
N SER A 106 16.44 -12.10 -11.08
CA SER A 106 16.14 -13.52 -10.93
C SER A 106 17.37 -14.36 -11.28
N ILE A 107 17.53 -15.50 -10.60
CA ILE A 107 18.57 -16.49 -10.88
C ILE A 107 17.87 -17.75 -11.42
N GLY A 108 18.27 -18.18 -12.61
CA GLY A 108 17.81 -19.41 -13.24
C GLY A 108 18.86 -20.51 -13.14
N TYR A 109 18.41 -21.73 -12.84
CA TYR A 109 19.24 -22.93 -12.89
C TYR A 109 18.74 -23.88 -14.00
N ARG A 110 19.64 -24.39 -14.82
CA ARG A 110 19.36 -25.37 -15.88
C ARG A 110 19.88 -26.74 -15.44
N PHE A 111 18.98 -27.71 -15.30
CA PHE A 111 19.31 -29.11 -15.00
C PHE A 111 19.76 -29.85 -16.26
#